data_AF-A0A6C0L4X2-F1
#
_entry.id   AF-A0A6C0L4X2-F1
#
_cell.length_a   1.000
_cell.length_b   1.000
_cell.length_c   1.000
_cell.angle_alpha   90.00
_cell.angle_beta   90.00
_cell.angle_gamma   90.00
#
_symmetry.space_group_name_H-M   'P 1'
#
loop_
_entity.id
_entity.type
_entity.pdbx_description
1 polymer ?
#
loop_
_entity_poly.entity_id
_entity_poly.type
_entity_poly.pdbx_seq_one_letter_code
_entity_poly.pdbx_strand_id
1 'polypeptide(L)'
;MSSNNIILDDIPLFIKNDCSFNNLFTQKSCNVSVIWCVYDIKRKIIVAKGSSRPCGFNHTKSSIHAEEQAIQYCRGNAKRNHRIFIWRYSKEGSIKPKYCCTLCTMIANKYNLQTKIFTFQNNGICPAIIDDPPLSLANLMK
;
A
#
# COMPACT_ATOMS: atom_id res chain seq x y z
N MET A 1 10.89 26.70 -11.16
CA MET A 1 11.23 25.50 -10.35
C MET A 1 11.34 24.34 -11.31
N SER A 2 12.55 23.88 -11.56
CA SER A 2 12.84 22.80 -12.51
C SER A 2 12.10 21.54 -12.06
N SER A 3 11.12 21.09 -12.85
CA SER A 3 10.47 19.80 -12.66
C SER A 3 11.50 18.72 -12.94
N ASN A 4 12.24 18.28 -11.91
CA ASN A 4 13.01 17.05 -12.03
C ASN A 4 12.00 15.94 -12.31
N ASN A 5 12.04 15.38 -13.52
CA ASN A 5 11.26 14.22 -13.88
C ASN A 5 11.81 13.03 -13.09
N ILE A 6 11.24 12.81 -11.91
CA ILE A 6 11.56 11.64 -11.07
C ILE A 6 10.99 10.43 -11.78
N ILE A 7 11.87 9.50 -12.16
CA ILE A 7 11.51 8.20 -12.72
C ILE A 7 11.28 7.28 -11.53
N LEU A 8 10.10 6.66 -11.46
CA LEU A 8 9.77 5.71 -10.41
C LEU A 8 10.28 4.32 -10.77
N ASP A 9 10.80 3.61 -9.78
CA ASP A 9 11.10 2.19 -9.91
C ASP A 9 9.82 1.41 -10.23
N ASP A 10 9.93 0.50 -11.19
CA ASP A 10 8.88 -0.46 -11.49
C ASP A 10 8.71 -1.44 -10.35
N ILE A 11 7.45 -1.75 -10.04
CA ILE A 11 7.14 -2.79 -9.06
C ILE A 11 7.54 -4.16 -9.62
N PRO A 12 8.11 -5.07 -8.79
CA PRO A 12 8.59 -6.38 -9.23
C PRO A 12 7.43 -7.37 -9.45
N LEU A 13 6.47 -7.00 -10.30
CA LEU A 13 5.32 -7.80 -10.68
C LEU A 13 5.19 -7.82 -12.21
N PHE A 14 4.84 -8.98 -12.74
CA PHE A 14 4.46 -9.09 -14.14
C PHE A 14 3.02 -8.61 -14.33
N ILE A 15 2.83 -7.53 -15.06
CA ILE A 15 1.52 -6.88 -15.25
C ILE A 15 1.18 -6.86 -16.73
N LYS A 16 0.00 -7.36 -17.09
CA LYS A 16 -0.47 -7.41 -18.48
C LYS A 16 -1.21 -6.16 -18.93
N ASN A 17 -1.80 -5.41 -18.01
CA ASN A 17 -2.51 -4.18 -18.32
C ASN A 17 -1.61 -2.96 -18.15
N ASP A 18 -1.81 -1.93 -18.97
CA ASP A 18 -1.14 -0.66 -18.77
C ASP A 18 -1.57 -0.04 -17.44
N CYS A 19 -0.60 0.20 -16.56
CA CYS A 19 -0.84 0.66 -15.20
C CYS A 19 0.36 1.45 -14.68
N SER A 20 0.26 2.78 -14.69
CA SER A 20 1.28 3.66 -14.11
C SER A 20 0.96 4.10 -12.68
N PHE A 21 1.97 4.17 -11.81
CA PHE A 21 1.84 4.69 -10.42
C PHE A 21 2.25 6.16 -10.28
N ASN A 22 2.67 6.81 -11.38
CA ASN A 22 3.20 8.18 -11.37
C ASN A 22 2.20 9.18 -10.75
N ASN A 23 0.91 9.00 -11.03
CA ASN A 23 -0.16 9.88 -10.53
C ASN A 23 -0.43 9.73 -9.02
N LEU A 24 0.12 8.70 -8.38
CA LEU A 24 -0.02 8.45 -6.94
C LEU A 24 1.21 8.92 -6.15
N PHE A 25 2.26 9.38 -6.83
CA PHE A 25 3.49 9.85 -6.21
C PHE A 25 3.56 11.38 -6.19
N THR A 26 4.05 11.93 -5.09
CA THR A 26 4.49 13.31 -5.02
C THR A 26 5.66 13.40 -4.07
N GLN A 27 6.75 14.04 -4.50
CA GLN A 27 7.98 14.16 -3.69
C GLN A 27 7.75 14.85 -2.34
N LYS A 28 6.76 15.75 -2.25
CA LYS A 28 6.36 16.43 -1.00
C LYS A 28 5.78 15.48 0.04
N SER A 29 5.08 14.42 -0.38
CA SER A 29 4.36 13.50 0.50
C SER A 29 4.94 12.09 0.53
N CYS A 30 5.99 11.79 -0.24
CA CYS A 30 6.55 10.43 -0.38
C CYS A 30 7.02 9.80 0.94
N ASN A 31 7.40 10.61 1.93
CA ASN A 31 7.82 10.11 3.24
C ASN A 31 6.67 9.49 4.05
N VAL A 32 5.44 9.92 3.80
CA VAL A 32 4.24 9.53 4.56
C VAL A 32 3.20 8.79 3.71
N SER A 33 3.21 9.01 2.39
CA SER A 33 2.29 8.38 1.45
C SER A 33 2.69 6.93 1.22
N VAL A 34 1.73 6.04 1.47
CA VAL A 34 1.86 4.60 1.22
C VAL A 34 0.96 4.28 0.04
N ILE A 35 1.52 3.68 -0.99
CA ILE A 35 0.79 3.24 -2.17
C ILE A 35 0.29 1.82 -1.92
N TRP A 36 -0.89 1.52 -2.46
CA TRP A 36 -1.45 0.19 -2.48
C TRP A 36 -1.98 -0.18 -3.86
N CYS A 37 -1.97 -1.48 -4.14
CA CYS A 37 -2.70 -2.05 -5.26
C CYS A 37 -3.27 -3.43 -4.93
N VAL A 38 -4.30 -3.81 -5.67
CA VAL A 38 -4.89 -5.14 -5.65
C VAL A 38 -4.59 -5.77 -6.99
N TYR A 39 -3.93 -6.93 -6.93
CA TYR A 39 -3.43 -7.66 -8.08
C TYR A 39 -4.20 -8.98 -8.21
N ASP A 40 -4.79 -9.22 -9.38
CA ASP A 40 -5.40 -10.50 -9.74
C ASP A 40 -4.32 -11.45 -10.25
N ILE A 41 -4.05 -12.51 -9.46
CA ILE A 41 -2.97 -13.46 -9.74
C ILE A 41 -3.24 -14.23 -11.05
N LYS A 42 -4.51 -14.58 -11.31
CA LYS A 42 -4.88 -15.40 -12.46
C LYS A 42 -4.76 -14.60 -13.75
N ARG A 43 -5.27 -13.38 -13.73
CA ARG A 43 -5.28 -12.49 -14.91
C ARG A 43 -3.96 -11.74 -15.09
N LYS A 44 -3.13 -11.67 -14.04
CA LYS A 44 -1.89 -10.89 -13.97
C LYS A 44 -2.13 -9.41 -14.28
N ILE A 45 -3.15 -8.83 -13.65
CA ILE A 45 -3.55 -7.44 -13.82
C ILE A 45 -3.72 -6.73 -12.49
N ILE A 46 -3.54 -5.41 -12.50
CA ILE A 46 -3.92 -4.54 -11.39
C ILE A 46 -5.40 -4.18 -11.53
N VAL A 47 -6.21 -4.57 -10.55
CA VAL A 47 -7.67 -4.33 -10.56
C VAL A 47 -8.06 -3.06 -9.81
N ALA A 48 -7.24 -2.64 -8.85
CA ALA A 48 -7.41 -1.39 -8.12
C ALA A 48 -6.06 -0.91 -7.59
N LYS A 49 -5.92 0.40 -7.41
CA LYS A 49 -4.76 1.04 -6.82
C LYS A 49 -5.13 2.36 -6.18
N GLY A 50 -4.30 2.82 -5.26
CA GLY A 50 -4.46 4.11 -4.61
C GLY A 50 -3.31 4.41 -3.67
N SER A 51 -3.47 5.45 -2.87
CA SER A 51 -2.53 5.81 -1.81
C SER A 51 -3.27 5.99 -0.48
N SER A 52 -2.55 5.91 0.63
CA SER A 52 -3.04 6.35 1.93
C SER A 52 -3.50 7.81 1.85
N ARG A 53 -4.47 8.15 2.70
CA ARG A 53 -5.11 9.47 2.69
C ARG A 53 -5.10 10.07 4.09
N PRO A 54 -4.60 11.30 4.27
CA PRO A 54 -4.84 12.02 5.51
C PRO A 54 -6.33 12.32 5.64
N CYS A 55 -6.84 12.31 6.87
CA CYS A 55 -8.19 12.73 7.15
C CYS A 55 -8.19 14.20 7.59
N GLY A 56 -9.22 14.96 7.20
CA GLY A 56 -9.42 16.33 7.68
C GLY A 56 -9.99 16.40 9.09
N PHE A 57 -10.23 17.62 9.56
CA PHE A 57 -10.68 17.96 10.92
C PHE A 57 -11.97 17.25 11.38
N ASN A 58 -12.83 16.82 10.46
CA ASN A 58 -14.13 16.21 10.78
C ASN A 58 -14.06 14.70 11.05
N HIS A 59 -12.86 14.12 11.13
CA HIS A 59 -12.66 12.69 11.34
C HIS A 59 -11.92 12.41 12.65
N THR A 60 -12.36 11.35 13.34
CA THR A 60 -11.72 10.88 14.58
C THR A 60 -10.37 10.20 14.36
N LYS A 61 -10.10 9.72 13.14
CA LYS A 61 -8.79 9.19 12.72
C LYS A 61 -8.00 10.28 11.99
N SER A 62 -6.70 10.33 12.22
CA SER A 62 -5.79 11.27 11.52
C SER A 62 -5.53 10.89 10.05
N SER A 63 -5.62 9.61 9.71
CA SER A 63 -5.45 9.13 8.34
C SER A 63 -6.16 7.79 8.11
N ILE A 64 -6.46 7.52 6.84
CA ILE A 64 -6.87 6.20 6.35
C ILE A 64 -5.64 5.55 5.74
N HIS A 65 -5.24 4.44 6.35
CA HIS A 65 -4.11 3.64 5.92
C HIS A 65 -4.38 2.96 4.56
N ALA A 66 -3.31 2.67 3.83
CA ALA A 66 -3.40 2.05 2.51
C ALA A 66 -4.01 0.64 2.59
N GLU A 67 -3.66 -0.09 3.66
CA GLU A 67 -4.19 -1.40 4.02
C GLU A 67 -5.70 -1.37 4.22
N GLU A 68 -6.23 -0.36 4.94
CA GLU A 68 -7.67 -0.21 5.19
C GLU A 68 -8.44 -0.05 3.87
N GLN A 69 -7.94 0.78 2.95
CA GLN A 69 -8.56 0.99 1.64
C GLN A 69 -8.52 -0.27 0.77
N ALA A 70 -7.38 -0.95 0.72
CA ALA A 70 -7.24 -2.19 -0.06
C ALA A 70 -8.14 -3.31 0.48
N ILE A 71 -8.21 -3.46 1.80
CA ILE A 71 -9.11 -4.42 2.45
C ILE A 71 -10.56 -4.08 2.14
N GLN A 72 -10.95 -2.81 2.23
CA GLN A 72 -12.31 -2.36 1.90
C GLN A 72 -12.69 -2.70 0.45
N TYR A 73 -11.79 -2.50 -0.51
CA TYR A 73 -12.00 -2.91 -1.90
C TYR A 73 -12.20 -4.43 -2.02
N CYS A 74 -11.37 -5.21 -1.32
CA CYS A 74 -11.44 -6.67 -1.34
C CYS A 74 -12.70 -7.23 -0.67
N ARG A 75 -13.30 -6.52 0.30
CA ARG A 75 -14.57 -6.94 0.93
C ARG A 75 -15.71 -7.06 -0.08
N GLY A 76 -15.78 -6.17 -1.05
CA GLY A 76 -16.76 -6.24 -2.14
C GLY A 76 -16.50 -7.36 -3.15
N ASN A 77 -15.32 -8.00 -3.11
CA ASN A 77 -14.82 -8.92 -4.13
C ASN A 77 -14.18 -10.19 -3.52
N ALA A 78 -14.71 -10.67 -2.38
CA ALA A 78 -14.09 -11.70 -1.55
C ALA A 78 -13.78 -13.05 -2.24
N LYS A 79 -14.49 -13.36 -3.34
CA LYS A 79 -14.35 -14.63 -4.09
C LYS A 79 -13.15 -14.70 -5.04
N ARG A 80 -12.41 -13.59 -5.24
CA ARG A 80 -11.33 -13.53 -6.24
C ARG A 80 -9.96 -13.82 -5.61
N ASN A 81 -9.11 -14.54 -6.35
CA ASN A 81 -7.72 -14.82 -5.99
C ASN A 81 -6.85 -13.59 -6.20
N HIS A 82 -6.93 -12.64 -5.28
CA HIS A 82 -6.11 -11.43 -5.30
C HIS A 82 -5.00 -11.45 -4.25
N ARG A 83 -3.96 -10.66 -4.52
CA ARG A 83 -2.96 -10.21 -3.55
C ARG A 83 -3.05 -8.70 -3.41
N ILE A 84 -2.84 -8.22 -2.20
CA ILE A 84 -2.72 -6.81 -1.87
C ILE A 84 -1.23 -6.52 -1.77
N PHE A 85 -0.77 -5.47 -2.45
CA PHE A 85 0.60 -4.98 -2.31
C PHE A 85 0.57 -3.58 -1.73
N ILE A 86 1.45 -3.30 -0.77
CA ILE A 86 1.64 -1.99 -0.16
C ILE A 86 3.13 -1.64 -0.15
N TRP A 87 3.48 -0.39 -0.43
CA TRP A 87 4.86 0.11 -0.39
C TRP A 87 4.89 1.63 -0.33
N ARG A 88 6.07 2.23 -0.25
CA ARG A 88 6.27 3.68 -0.43
C ARG A 88 7.39 3.93 -1.43
N TYR A 89 7.37 5.09 -2.07
CA TYR A 89 8.51 5.56 -2.85
C TYR A 89 9.40 6.47 -1.99
N SER A 90 10.71 6.38 -2.21
CA SER A 90 11.67 7.35 -1.72
C SER A 90 11.55 8.69 -2.46
N LYS A 91 12.32 9.69 -2.06
CA LYS A 91 12.37 10.98 -2.77
C LYS A 91 12.97 10.84 -4.16
N GLU A 92 13.79 9.80 -4.33
CA GLU A 92 14.50 9.45 -5.55
C GLU A 92 13.66 8.57 -6.48
N GLY A 93 12.46 8.15 -6.05
CA GLY A 93 11.58 7.27 -6.83
C GLY A 93 11.80 5.77 -6.61
N SER A 94 12.69 5.40 -5.68
CA SER A 94 12.97 4.00 -5.37
C SER A 94 11.96 3.36 -4.42
N ILE A 95 11.69 2.06 -4.60
CA ILE A 95 10.71 1.34 -3.77
C ILE A 95 11.28 1.07 -2.37
N LYS A 96 10.49 1.39 -1.34
CA LYS A 96 10.79 1.05 0.05
C LYS A 96 9.66 0.21 0.64
N PRO A 97 9.99 -0.83 1.44
CA PRO A 97 8.98 -1.66 2.05
C PRO A 97 8.11 -0.88 3.04
N LYS A 98 6.86 -1.32 3.19
CA LYS A 98 5.97 -0.88 4.25
C LYS A 98 5.28 -2.08 4.88
N TYR A 99 5.47 -2.23 6.19
CA TYR A 99 4.79 -3.26 6.98
C TYR A 99 3.51 -2.70 7.61
N CYS A 100 2.54 -3.59 7.78
CA CYS A 100 1.26 -3.30 8.42
C CYS A 100 1.45 -2.87 9.87
N CYS A 101 0.74 -1.84 10.30
CA CYS A 101 0.67 -1.53 11.73
C CYS A 101 -0.28 -2.49 12.46
N THR A 102 -0.21 -2.51 13.79
CA THR A 102 -1.05 -3.37 14.65
C THR A 102 -2.55 -3.25 14.33
N LEU A 103 -3.06 -2.03 14.10
CA LEU A 103 -4.46 -1.80 13.74
C LEU A 103 -4.83 -2.43 12.40
N CYS A 104 -3.99 -2.25 11.38
CA CYS A 104 -4.20 -2.82 10.05
C CYS A 104 -4.08 -4.35 10.07
N THR A 105 -3.18 -4.89 10.88
CA THR A 105 -3.05 -6.34 11.11
C THR A 105 -4.32 -6.92 11.72
N MET A 106 -4.89 -6.28 12.74
CA MET A 106 -6.18 -6.70 13.33
C MET A 106 -7.32 -6.67 12.31
N ILE A 107 -7.38 -5.63 11.47
CA ILE A 107 -8.39 -5.52 10.40
C ILE A 107 -8.19 -6.64 9.36
N ALA A 108 -6.95 -6.91 8.95
CA ALA A 108 -6.65 -7.97 7.99
C ALA A 108 -7.05 -9.34 8.54
N ASN A 109 -6.76 -9.62 9.81
CA ASN A 109 -7.17 -10.85 10.50
C ASN A 109 -8.70 -10.96 10.55
N LYS A 110 -9.40 -9.88 10.93
CA LYS A 110 -10.87 -9.85 10.98
C LYS A 110 -11.54 -10.24 9.66
N TYR A 111 -10.89 -9.91 8.52
CA TYR A 111 -11.41 -10.21 7.19
C TYR A 111 -10.73 -11.41 6.50
N ASN A 112 -9.91 -12.19 7.21
CA ASN A 112 -9.17 -13.34 6.67
C ASN A 112 -8.29 -13.00 5.45
N LEU A 113 -7.66 -11.82 5.48
CA LEU A 113 -6.78 -11.31 4.42
C LEU A 113 -5.30 -11.27 4.83
N GLN A 114 -4.96 -11.74 6.03
CA GLN A 114 -3.63 -11.62 6.61
C GLN A 114 -2.53 -12.29 5.76
N THR A 115 -2.85 -13.39 5.09
CA THR A 115 -1.92 -14.10 4.20
C THR A 115 -1.86 -13.54 2.78
N LYS A 116 -2.59 -12.44 2.52
CA LYS A 116 -2.76 -11.85 1.18
C LYS A 116 -2.14 -10.47 1.04
N ILE A 117 -1.55 -9.90 2.10
CA ILE A 117 -0.94 -8.57 2.08
C ILE A 117 0.58 -8.69 2.02
N PHE A 118 1.17 -8.07 1.00
CA PHE A 118 2.59 -8.15 0.69
C PHE A 118 3.19 -6.76 0.51
N THR A 119 4.51 -6.68 0.64
CA THR A 119 5.33 -5.51 0.35
C THR A 119 6.53 -5.93 -0.50
N PHE A 120 7.26 -4.94 -1.01
CA PHE A 120 8.47 -5.18 -1.81
C PHE A 120 9.72 -4.90 -0.99
N GLN A 121 10.66 -5.84 -0.99
CA GLN A 121 11.95 -5.72 -0.33
C GLN A 121 13.02 -6.41 -1.17
N ASN A 122 14.15 -5.74 -1.41
CA ASN A 122 15.27 -6.28 -2.20
C ASN A 122 14.84 -6.83 -3.58
N ASN A 123 13.97 -6.08 -4.28
CA ASN A 123 13.38 -6.48 -5.56
C ASN A 123 12.51 -7.76 -5.53
N GLY A 124 12.21 -8.27 -4.33
CA GLY A 124 11.35 -9.43 -4.11
C GLY A 124 10.03 -9.06 -3.42
N ILE A 125 9.16 -10.06 -3.31
CA ILE A 125 7.87 -9.97 -2.61
C ILE A 125 8.03 -10.60 -1.23
N CYS A 126 7.65 -9.88 -0.18
CA CYS A 126 7.59 -10.40 1.18
C CYS A 126 6.24 -10.10 1.85
N PRO A 127 5.82 -10.87 2.86
CA PRO A 127 4.62 -10.57 3.64
C PRO A 127 4.72 -9.19 4.29
N ALA A 128 3.64 -8.41 4.25
CA ALA A 128 3.60 -7.10 4.91
C ALA A 128 3.16 -7.18 6.37
N ILE A 129 2.51 -8.28 6.77
CA ILE A 129 2.19 -8.57 8.17
C ILE A 129 3.35 -9.33 8.78
N ILE A 130 3.86 -8.79 9.89
CA ILE A 130 4.96 -9.34 10.67
C ILE A 130 4.48 -9.56 12.11
N ASP A 131 5.14 -10.48 12.84
CA ASP A 131 4.71 -10.91 14.17
C ASP A 131 4.77 -9.80 15.23
N ASP A 132 5.73 -8.88 15.10
CA ASP A 132 5.83 -7.66 15.92
C ASP A 132 5.59 -6.41 15.05
N PRO A 133 4.32 -6.06 14.77
CA PRO A 133 4.01 -4.97 13.87
C PRO A 133 4.31 -3.62 14.53
N PRO A 134 4.95 -2.68 13.79
CA PRO A 134 5.22 -1.37 14.34
C PRO A 134 3.93 -0.66 14.74
N LEU A 135 3.97 0.02 15.89
CA LEU A 135 2.90 0.92 16.30
C LEU A 135 2.71 2.01 15.23
N SER A 136 1.45 2.36 14.97
CA SER A 136 1.17 3.49 14.08
C SER A 136 1.72 4.78 14.69
N LEU A 137 2.21 5.70 13.86
CA LEU A 137 2.76 6.99 14.32
C LEU A 137 1.78 7.75 15.23
N ALA A 138 0.48 7.67 14.92
CA ALA A 138 -0.58 8.30 15.71
C ALA A 138 -0.74 7.70 17.11
N ASN A 139 -0.37 6.43 17.33
CA ASN A 139 -0.40 5.79 18.65
C ASN A 139 0.87 6.07 19.47
N LEU A 140 2.00 6.37 18.81
CA LEU A 140 3.25 6.74 19.48
C LEU A 140 3.23 8.19 20.01
N MET A 141 2.36 9.03 19.47
CA MET A 141 2.24 10.46 19.80
C MET A 141 1.11 10.75 20.81
N LYS A 142 0.56 9.73 21.47
CA LYS A 142 -0.49 9.86 22.50
C LYS A 142 0.10 9.79 23.90
#